data_AF-A0A382PTE7-F1
#
_entry.id   AF-A0A382PTE7-F1
#
_cell.length_a   1.000
_cell.length_b   1.000
_cell.length_c   1.000
_cell.angle_alpha   90.00
_cell.angle_beta   90.00
_cell.angle_gamma   90.00
#
_symmetry.space_group_name_H-M   'P 1'
#
loop_
_entity.id
_entity.type
_entity.pdbx_description
1 polymer ?
#
loop_
_entity_poly.entity_id
_entity_poly.type
_entity_poly.pdbx_seq_one_letter_code
_entity_poly.pdbx_strand_id
1 'polypeptide(L)'
;MSAEKPKGWQPELHEELRQLGAQESKGGPNKSRSESELKAISRESSEPKGSTGSQDHENKKRAGNTTPEVIAADSKKPGKKGAVIKKASKQGAVAKSVTTSIKQPPESLLRGAHIKVVGVGGGGGNAIKRMMRSGLQGVDFVAANTDQQALQSNDAPEKLQLGANLTHGLGAGANPEIGRQAALESTEQIADLLEGSDMVFVTGGLGGGTATGAAPVIARLANELGALTVAVVTQPFRFEGQRRMQQANQGLQELEDA
;
A
#
# COMPACT_ATOMS: atom_id res chain seq x y z
N MET A 1 11.88 -47.95 6.95
CA MET A 1 11.12 -47.07 7.85
C MET A 1 9.98 -46.48 7.05
N SER A 2 8.75 -46.97 7.24
CA SER A 2 7.59 -46.51 6.47
C SER A 2 7.16 -45.16 7.02
N ALA A 3 7.29 -44.10 6.22
CA ALA A 3 6.82 -42.78 6.58
C ALA A 3 5.29 -42.81 6.72
N GLU A 4 4.77 -42.57 7.92
CA GLU A 4 3.35 -42.44 8.15
C GLU A 4 2.81 -41.23 7.39
N LYS A 5 1.72 -41.45 6.65
CA LYS A 5 1.13 -40.43 5.79
C LYS A 5 0.29 -39.45 6.63
N PRO A 6 0.31 -38.15 6.32
CA PRO A 6 -0.34 -37.13 7.11
C PRO A 6 -1.86 -37.30 7.15
N LYS A 7 -2.47 -36.82 8.24
CA LYS A 7 -3.92 -36.86 8.46
C LYS A 7 -4.64 -36.08 7.36
N GLY A 8 -5.53 -36.74 6.61
CA GLY A 8 -6.19 -36.17 5.43
C GLY A 8 -5.59 -36.61 4.08
N TRP A 9 -4.61 -37.52 4.07
CA TRP A 9 -4.08 -38.12 2.85
C TRP A 9 -5.17 -38.91 2.11
N GLN A 10 -5.57 -38.42 0.94
CA GLN A 10 -6.50 -39.10 0.04
C GLN A 10 -5.69 -39.82 -1.06
N PRO A 11 -5.67 -41.16 -1.09
CA PRO A 11 -4.86 -41.94 -2.01
C PRO A 11 -5.16 -41.63 -3.48
N GLU A 12 -6.44 -41.48 -3.79
CA GLU A 12 -6.97 -41.38 -5.16
C GLU A 12 -6.57 -40.05 -5.81
N LEU A 13 -6.69 -38.95 -5.07
CA LEU A 13 -6.32 -37.59 -5.50
C LEU A 13 -4.80 -37.45 -5.77
N HIS A 14 -4.00 -38.22 -5.03
CA HIS A 14 -2.54 -38.20 -5.19
C HIS A 14 -2.06 -39.04 -6.37
N GLU A 15 -2.81 -40.09 -6.74
CA GLU A 15 -2.57 -40.88 -7.94
C GLU A 15 -2.98 -40.08 -9.19
N GLU A 16 -4.11 -39.36 -9.15
CA GLU A 16 -4.55 -38.45 -10.21
C GLU A 16 -3.55 -37.32 -10.48
N LEU A 17 -3.04 -36.67 -9.44
CA LEU A 17 -2.00 -35.63 -9.58
C LEU A 17 -0.70 -36.16 -10.19
N ARG A 18 -0.37 -37.43 -9.92
CA ARG A 18 0.81 -38.09 -10.49
C ARG A 18 0.61 -38.43 -11.97
N GLN A 19 -0.59 -38.83 -12.36
CA GLN A 19 -0.95 -39.07 -13.76
C GLN A 19 -1.02 -37.75 -14.57
N LEU A 20 -1.51 -36.66 -13.96
CA LEU A 20 -1.52 -35.32 -14.55
C LEU A 20 -0.10 -34.75 -14.73
N GLY A 21 0.78 -34.88 -13.74
CA GLY A 21 2.18 -34.45 -13.85
C GLY A 21 3.01 -35.25 -14.87
N ALA A 22 2.61 -36.48 -15.19
CA ALA A 22 3.27 -37.28 -16.21
C ALA A 22 2.89 -36.84 -17.65
N GLN A 23 1.72 -36.22 -17.84
CA GLN A 23 1.26 -35.74 -19.16
C GLN A 23 1.90 -34.41 -19.58
N GLU A 24 2.33 -33.56 -18.64
CA GLU A 24 3.02 -32.29 -18.96
C GLU A 24 4.51 -32.47 -19.36
N SER A 25 5.10 -33.65 -19.12
CA SER A 25 6.52 -33.92 -19.42
C SER A 25 6.83 -34.38 -20.86
N LYS A 26 5.82 -34.48 -21.74
CA LYS A 26 5.98 -34.82 -23.18
C LYS A 26 5.92 -33.59 -24.09
N GLY A 27 6.72 -32.57 -23.79
CA GLY A 27 7.03 -31.45 -24.67
C GLY A 27 8.52 -31.17 -24.66
N GLY A 28 9.30 -31.99 -25.38
CA GLY A 28 10.76 -31.87 -25.46
C GLY A 28 11.27 -30.62 -26.21
N PRO A 29 12.59 -30.36 -26.17
CA PRO A 29 13.20 -29.09 -26.54
C PRO A 29 13.20 -28.86 -28.06
N ASN A 30 12.82 -27.66 -28.51
CA ASN A 30 12.79 -27.32 -29.92
C ASN A 30 14.22 -27.14 -30.47
N LYS A 31 14.46 -27.76 -31.62
CA LYS A 31 15.73 -27.89 -32.35
C LYS A 31 16.22 -26.55 -32.89
N SER A 32 17.54 -26.49 -33.07
CA SER A 32 18.32 -25.53 -33.86
C SER A 32 17.59 -25.01 -35.10
N ARG A 33 17.38 -23.70 -35.17
CA ARG A 33 16.98 -22.99 -36.40
C ARG A 33 18.14 -22.99 -37.40
N SER A 34 17.88 -23.42 -38.63
CA SER A 34 18.80 -23.33 -39.76
C SER A 34 18.93 -21.88 -40.26
N GLU A 35 20.14 -21.48 -40.64
CA GLU A 35 20.53 -20.13 -41.10
C GLU A 35 19.85 -19.64 -42.41
N SER A 36 18.90 -20.38 -42.97
CA SER A 36 18.20 -20.01 -44.21
C SER A 36 16.94 -19.17 -44.00
N GLU A 37 16.42 -19.02 -42.78
CA GLU A 37 15.19 -18.23 -42.49
C GLU A 37 15.48 -16.80 -41.98
N LEU A 38 16.74 -16.46 -41.67
CA LEU A 38 17.13 -15.15 -41.11
C LEU A 38 17.43 -14.07 -42.17
N LYS A 39 17.26 -14.38 -43.47
CA LYS A 39 17.57 -13.43 -44.57
C LYS A 39 16.36 -12.78 -45.25
N ALA A 40 15.14 -12.99 -44.76
CA ALA A 40 13.92 -12.48 -45.39
C ALA A 40 13.18 -11.36 -44.62
N ILE A 41 13.70 -10.88 -43.48
CA ILE A 41 13.00 -9.87 -42.64
C ILE A 41 13.85 -8.59 -42.45
N SER A 42 14.89 -8.41 -43.26
CA SER A 42 15.68 -7.16 -43.31
C SER A 42 15.66 -6.59 -44.71
N ARG A 43 14.50 -6.07 -45.15
CA ARG A 43 14.34 -5.17 -46.31
C ARG A 43 12.89 -4.69 -46.43
N GLU A 44 12.50 -3.79 -45.53
CA GLU A 44 11.42 -2.79 -45.64
C GLU A 44 11.28 -2.27 -44.21
N SER A 45 11.55 -1.01 -43.86
CA SER A 45 10.98 0.16 -44.49
C SER A 45 11.62 1.41 -43.89
N SER A 46 11.94 2.36 -44.77
CA SER A 46 12.39 3.71 -44.48
C SER A 46 11.22 4.69 -44.60
N GLU A 47 11.05 5.49 -43.54
CA GLU A 47 10.46 6.84 -43.48
C GLU A 47 8.93 7.10 -43.52
N PRO A 48 8.47 8.23 -42.90
CA PRO A 48 7.12 8.38 -42.35
C PRO A 48 6.27 9.47 -43.04
N LYS A 49 4.93 9.34 -43.05
CA LYS A 49 3.97 10.47 -43.15
C LYS A 49 2.58 10.16 -42.55
N GLY A 50 2.16 11.02 -41.61
CA GLY A 50 0.93 11.83 -41.68
C GLY A 50 -0.49 11.22 -41.61
N SER A 51 -1.19 11.64 -40.54
CA SER A 51 -2.60 12.12 -40.49
C SER A 51 -3.80 11.16 -40.37
N THR A 52 -4.64 11.52 -39.37
CA THR A 52 -6.12 11.43 -39.25
C THR A 52 -6.83 10.07 -39.24
N GLY A 53 -7.79 9.94 -38.30
CA GLY A 53 -9.00 9.14 -38.53
C GLY A 53 -9.42 8.25 -37.37
N SER A 54 -10.49 8.67 -36.70
CA SER A 54 -11.31 7.92 -35.75
C SER A 54 -11.82 6.58 -36.30
N GLN A 55 -11.83 5.51 -35.50
CA GLN A 55 -13.06 4.77 -35.15
C GLN A 55 -12.79 3.57 -34.22
N ASP A 56 -13.84 3.23 -33.51
CA ASP A 56 -14.02 2.29 -32.41
C ASP A 56 -13.50 0.87 -32.65
N HIS A 57 -13.05 0.19 -31.58
CA HIS A 57 -13.51 -1.16 -31.29
C HIS A 57 -13.23 -1.55 -29.82
N GLU A 58 -14.36 -1.86 -29.18
CA GLU A 58 -14.58 -2.62 -27.96
C GLU A 58 -13.71 -3.90 -27.86
N ASN A 59 -12.95 -4.08 -26.79
CA ASN A 59 -12.70 -5.44 -26.27
C ASN A 59 -12.45 -5.50 -24.75
N LYS A 60 -13.05 -6.55 -24.20
CA LYS A 60 -13.30 -6.93 -22.82
C LYS A 60 -12.07 -7.31 -21.99
N LYS A 61 -12.23 -7.03 -20.69
CA LYS A 61 -11.91 -7.88 -19.53
C LYS A 61 -10.47 -8.39 -19.40
N ARG A 62 -9.78 -7.87 -18.38
CA ARG A 62 -8.94 -8.66 -17.43
C ARG A 62 -8.71 -7.81 -16.18
N ALA A 63 -9.75 -7.73 -15.33
CA ALA A 63 -9.58 -7.29 -13.95
C ALA A 63 -8.98 -8.47 -13.17
N GLY A 64 -7.67 -8.43 -12.97
CA GLY A 64 -6.99 -9.31 -12.02
C GLY A 64 -7.36 -8.86 -10.62
N ASN A 65 -8.18 -9.67 -9.95
CA ASN A 65 -8.52 -9.52 -8.54
C ASN A 65 -7.26 -9.85 -7.73
N THR A 66 -6.65 -8.87 -7.07
CA THR A 66 -5.61 -9.12 -6.06
C THR A 66 -6.06 -8.49 -4.75
N THR A 67 -6.20 -9.35 -3.75
CA THR A 67 -6.46 -9.02 -2.36
C THR A 67 -5.39 -8.07 -1.82
N PRO A 68 -5.75 -6.97 -1.15
CA PRO A 68 -4.78 -6.18 -0.40
C PRO A 68 -4.21 -7.02 0.74
N GLU A 69 -2.88 -7.04 0.87
CA GLU A 69 -2.21 -7.53 2.07
C GLU A 69 -2.26 -6.43 3.12
N VAL A 70 -3.02 -6.67 4.19
CA VAL A 70 -3.08 -5.80 5.38
C VAL A 70 -2.31 -6.52 6.46
N ILE A 71 -1.13 -6.02 6.81
CA ILE A 71 -0.34 -6.52 7.93
C ILE A 71 -0.55 -5.57 9.10
N ALA A 72 -1.13 -6.08 10.19
CA ALA A 72 -1.31 -5.36 11.45
C ALA A 72 -0.25 -5.82 12.44
N ALA A 73 0.56 -4.90 12.97
CA ALA A 73 1.49 -5.17 14.06
C ALA A 73 0.73 -5.04 15.40
N ASP A 74 0.54 -6.16 16.10
CA ASP A 74 -0.22 -6.25 17.36
C ASP A 74 0.68 -5.88 18.57
N SER A 75 0.19 -5.00 19.44
CA SER A 75 0.86 -4.65 20.71
C SER A 75 -0.10 -4.75 21.90
N LYS A 76 0.42 -5.40 22.95
CA LYS A 76 -0.26 -5.95 24.13
C LYS A 76 -0.99 -4.91 25.01
N LYS A 77 -2.21 -5.23 25.44
CA LYS A 77 -2.94 -4.55 26.54
C LYS A 77 -2.49 -5.00 27.95
N PRO A 78 -2.40 -4.11 28.95
CA PRO A 78 -2.44 -4.51 30.36
C PRO A 78 -3.87 -4.38 30.94
N GLY A 79 -4.27 -5.38 31.72
CA GLY A 79 -5.60 -5.51 32.32
C GLY A 79 -5.84 -4.64 33.55
N LYS A 80 -7.13 -4.47 33.91
CA LYS A 80 -7.56 -3.96 35.21
C LYS A 80 -8.47 -4.98 35.91
N LYS A 81 -8.05 -5.34 37.13
CA LYS A 81 -8.79 -6.15 38.10
C LYS A 81 -10.03 -5.40 38.61
N GLY A 82 -11.05 -6.18 38.95
CA GLY A 82 -12.38 -5.70 39.33
C GLY A 82 -12.49 -5.12 40.74
N ALA A 83 -13.65 -4.54 41.00
CA ALA A 83 -14.20 -4.33 42.32
C ALA A 83 -15.72 -4.53 42.27
N VAL A 84 -16.20 -5.45 43.11
CA VAL A 84 -17.60 -5.74 43.38
C VAL A 84 -18.10 -4.76 44.44
N ILE A 85 -19.24 -4.10 44.24
CA ILE A 85 -19.96 -3.40 45.30
C ILE A 85 -21.43 -3.83 45.33
N LYS A 86 -21.86 -4.17 46.55
CA LYS A 86 -23.14 -4.77 46.94
C LYS A 86 -24.31 -3.78 46.87
N LYS A 87 -25.51 -4.31 46.61
CA LYS A 87 -26.83 -3.67 46.78
C LYS A 87 -27.10 -3.27 48.23
N ALA A 88 -27.75 -2.12 48.41
CA ALA A 88 -28.69 -1.85 49.50
C ALA A 88 -29.72 -0.79 49.06
N SER A 89 -30.87 -0.82 49.71
CA SER A 89 -32.18 -0.36 49.27
C SER A 89 -32.67 0.95 49.93
N LYS A 90 -33.73 1.51 49.33
CA LYS A 90 -34.80 2.40 49.87
C LYS A 90 -34.67 3.93 49.70
N GLN A 91 -35.43 4.40 48.70
CA GLN A 91 -36.54 5.36 48.76
C GLN A 91 -36.45 6.61 49.67
N GLY A 92 -36.58 7.77 49.02
CA GLY A 92 -37.57 8.78 49.44
C GLY A 92 -37.02 10.09 49.99
N ALA A 93 -36.64 11.03 49.12
CA ALA A 93 -36.67 12.46 49.44
C ALA A 93 -36.81 13.29 48.16
N VAL A 94 -37.79 14.19 48.17
CA VAL A 94 -38.24 15.05 47.07
C VAL A 94 -37.20 16.14 46.81
N ALA A 95 -36.59 16.14 45.62
CA ALA A 95 -35.65 17.18 45.20
C ALA A 95 -36.36 18.21 44.30
N LYS A 96 -36.31 19.47 44.74
CA LYS A 96 -36.78 20.67 44.04
C LYS A 96 -36.21 20.71 42.61
N SER A 97 -37.05 21.14 41.67
CA SER A 97 -36.69 21.44 40.28
C SER A 97 -35.54 22.44 40.25
N VAL A 98 -34.33 21.92 40.11
CA VAL A 98 -33.18 22.68 39.65
C VAL A 98 -33.23 22.60 38.13
N THR A 99 -33.64 23.70 37.51
CA THR A 99 -33.43 23.93 36.08
C THR A 99 -31.93 24.08 35.85
N THR A 100 -31.20 22.98 35.89
CA THR A 100 -29.83 22.92 35.41
C THR A 100 -29.94 22.71 33.91
N SER A 101 -29.67 23.76 33.14
CA SER A 101 -29.36 23.64 31.72
C SER A 101 -28.43 22.45 31.54
N ILE A 102 -28.86 21.46 30.76
CA ILE A 102 -28.03 20.32 30.38
C ILE A 102 -26.83 20.93 29.67
N LYS A 103 -25.71 21.08 30.40
CA LYS A 103 -24.43 21.42 29.80
C LYS A 103 -24.16 20.25 28.86
N GLN A 104 -24.15 20.56 27.56
CA GLN A 104 -23.81 19.60 26.52
C GLN A 104 -22.61 18.78 27.00
N PRO A 105 -22.62 17.45 26.81
CA PRO A 105 -21.46 16.63 27.19
C PRO A 105 -20.21 17.27 26.57
N PRO A 106 -19.08 17.30 27.29
CA PRO A 106 -17.86 17.86 26.74
C PRO A 106 -17.57 17.16 25.40
N GLU A 107 -17.38 17.94 24.33
CA GLU A 107 -17.11 17.46 22.97
C GLU A 107 -15.94 16.46 22.88
N SER A 108 -15.13 16.36 23.95
CA SER A 108 -14.04 15.37 24.06
C SER A 108 -14.50 13.92 23.98
N LEU A 109 -15.79 13.61 24.21
CA LEU A 109 -16.35 12.25 24.09
C LEU A 109 -16.96 11.97 22.70
N LEU A 110 -16.95 12.96 21.79
CA LEU A 110 -17.38 12.83 20.39
C LEU A 110 -16.20 12.83 19.41
N ARG A 111 -14.95 12.70 19.89
CA ARG A 111 -13.77 12.75 19.02
C ARG A 111 -13.66 11.48 18.21
N GLY A 112 -13.96 11.58 16.92
CA GLY A 112 -13.50 10.60 15.93
C GLY A 112 -11.96 10.54 15.94
N ALA A 113 -11.40 9.38 15.62
CA ALA A 113 -9.95 9.23 15.49
C ALA A 113 -9.43 10.13 14.36
N HIS A 114 -8.30 10.80 14.59
CA HIS A 114 -7.57 11.53 13.56
C HIS A 114 -6.82 10.53 12.68
N ILE A 115 -7.36 10.27 11.49
CA ILE A 115 -6.83 9.29 10.54
C ILE A 115 -6.18 10.04 9.37
N LYS A 116 -4.87 9.81 9.15
CA LYS A 116 -4.17 10.29 7.95
C LYS A 116 -3.93 9.16 6.96
N VAL A 117 -4.05 9.46 5.67
CA VAL A 117 -3.68 8.58 4.56
C VAL A 117 -2.54 9.24 3.80
N VAL A 118 -1.35 8.66 3.87
CA VAL A 118 -0.13 9.15 3.23
C VAL A 118 0.17 8.33 1.98
N GLY A 119 0.01 8.96 0.82
CA GLY A 119 0.22 8.36 -0.50
C GLY A 119 1.62 8.69 -0.99
N VAL A 120 2.49 7.68 -0.97
CA VAL A 120 3.92 7.83 -1.25
C VAL A 120 4.22 7.50 -2.72
N GLY A 121 4.94 8.40 -3.38
CA GLY A 121 5.33 8.29 -4.78
C GLY A 121 4.16 8.34 -5.77
N GLY A 122 4.43 8.03 -7.04
CA GLY A 122 3.42 8.10 -8.10
C GLY A 122 2.25 7.12 -7.90
N GLY A 123 2.54 5.89 -7.44
CA GLY A 123 1.51 4.89 -7.14
C GLY A 123 0.59 5.32 -5.99
N GLY A 124 1.16 5.77 -4.87
CA GLY A 124 0.39 6.23 -3.71
C GLY A 124 -0.41 7.51 -4.01
N GLY A 125 0.19 8.46 -4.74
CA GLY A 125 -0.51 9.65 -5.20
C GLY A 125 -1.72 9.33 -6.09
N ASN A 126 -1.60 8.33 -6.96
CA ASN A 126 -2.72 7.84 -7.78
C ASN A 126 -3.80 7.13 -6.94
N ALA A 127 -3.40 6.39 -5.90
CA ALA A 127 -4.33 5.74 -4.98
C ALA A 127 -5.17 6.78 -4.21
N ILE A 128 -4.53 7.79 -3.62
CA ILE A 128 -5.21 8.90 -2.94
C ILE A 128 -6.16 9.64 -3.87
N LYS A 129 -5.73 9.94 -5.10
CA LYS A 129 -6.60 10.59 -6.11
C LYS A 129 -7.89 9.79 -6.34
N ARG A 130 -7.82 8.45 -6.33
CA ARG A 130 -9.02 7.59 -6.45
C ARG A 130 -9.86 7.59 -5.19
N MET A 131 -9.25 7.52 -4.01
CA MET A 131 -9.96 7.55 -2.71
C MET A 131 -10.77 8.84 -2.55
N MET A 132 -10.17 9.99 -2.87
CA MET A 132 -10.88 11.28 -2.86
C MET A 132 -12.03 11.32 -3.87
N ARG A 133 -11.80 10.85 -5.09
CA ARG A 133 -12.87 10.78 -6.13
C ARG A 133 -14.01 9.84 -5.75
N SER A 134 -13.74 8.80 -4.97
CA SER A 134 -14.78 7.91 -4.44
C SER A 134 -15.56 8.51 -3.26
N GLY A 135 -15.17 9.69 -2.77
CA GLY A 135 -15.83 10.35 -1.66
C GLY A 135 -15.53 9.73 -0.30
N LEU A 136 -14.33 9.16 -0.11
CA LEU A 136 -13.89 8.70 1.22
C LEU A 136 -13.78 9.90 2.17
N GLN A 137 -14.51 9.85 3.27
CA GLN A 137 -14.59 10.91 4.28
C GLN A 137 -13.96 10.47 5.61
N GLY A 138 -13.68 11.45 6.48
CA GLY A 138 -13.15 11.19 7.82
C GLY A 138 -11.66 10.82 7.85
N VAL A 139 -10.94 11.11 6.77
CA VAL A 139 -9.49 10.94 6.69
C VAL A 139 -8.84 12.17 6.06
N ASP A 140 -7.63 12.48 6.52
CA ASP A 140 -6.81 13.55 5.97
C ASP A 140 -5.84 12.96 4.93
N PHE A 141 -5.91 13.45 3.69
CA PHE A 141 -5.11 12.94 2.58
C PHE A 141 -3.83 13.73 2.38
N VAL A 142 -2.71 13.01 2.33
CA VAL A 142 -1.37 13.57 2.15
C VAL A 142 -0.70 12.90 0.95
N ALA A 143 -0.31 13.67 -0.06
CA ALA A 143 0.55 13.17 -1.13
C ALA A 143 2.02 13.46 -0.79
N ALA A 144 2.88 12.43 -0.76
CA ALA A 144 4.31 12.59 -0.52
C ALA A 144 5.11 12.10 -1.73
N ASN A 145 5.92 12.95 -2.35
CA ASN A 145 6.70 12.56 -3.54
C ASN A 145 8.01 13.34 -3.69
N THR A 146 9.03 12.72 -4.29
CA THR A 146 10.28 13.40 -4.68
C THR A 146 10.14 14.15 -6.00
N ASP A 147 9.19 13.74 -6.84
CA ASP A 147 8.87 14.39 -8.11
C ASP A 147 7.88 15.55 -7.87
N GLN A 148 8.35 16.77 -8.09
CA GLN A 148 7.57 17.99 -7.88
C GLN A 148 6.43 18.13 -8.90
N GLN A 149 6.63 17.71 -10.15
CA GLN A 149 5.61 17.80 -11.19
C GLN A 149 4.43 16.87 -10.87
N ALA A 150 4.75 15.63 -10.47
CA ALA A 150 3.76 14.67 -10.03
C ALA A 150 2.97 15.20 -8.82
N LEU A 151 3.66 15.84 -7.86
CA LEU A 151 3.02 16.41 -6.66
C LEU A 151 2.10 17.59 -6.98
N GLN A 152 2.52 18.50 -7.86
CA GLN A 152 1.71 19.64 -8.29
C GLN A 152 0.39 19.19 -8.94
N SER A 153 0.44 18.13 -9.76
CA SER A 153 -0.73 17.54 -10.43
C SER A 153 -1.63 16.66 -9.54
N ASN A 154 -1.28 16.49 -8.26
CA ASN A 154 -2.09 15.74 -7.30
C ASN A 154 -3.16 16.64 -6.68
N ASP A 155 -4.35 16.09 -6.44
CA ASP A 155 -5.49 16.85 -5.89
C ASP A 155 -5.54 16.80 -4.35
N ALA A 156 -4.58 16.12 -3.70
CA ALA A 156 -4.52 16.00 -2.25
C ALA A 156 -4.41 17.37 -1.58
N PRO A 157 -5.17 17.64 -0.49
CA PRO A 157 -5.10 18.91 0.24
C PRO A 157 -3.72 19.18 0.83
N GLU A 158 -3.10 18.16 1.43
CA GLU A 158 -1.75 18.23 1.95
C GLU A 158 -0.76 17.55 0.99
N LYS A 159 0.37 18.23 0.76
CA LYS A 159 1.41 17.79 -0.19
C LYS A 159 2.78 17.99 0.43
N LEU A 160 3.60 16.96 0.38
CA LEU A 160 4.96 16.98 0.89
C LEU A 160 5.95 16.60 -0.24
N GLN A 161 6.82 17.54 -0.58
CA GLN A 161 7.95 17.24 -1.45
C GLN A 161 9.08 16.65 -0.61
N LEU A 162 9.46 15.41 -0.91
CA LEU A 162 10.55 14.71 -0.23
C LEU A 162 11.89 15.04 -0.87
N GLY A 163 12.92 15.29 -0.06
CA GLY A 163 14.29 15.50 -0.53
C GLY A 163 14.41 16.61 -1.56
N ALA A 164 13.87 17.79 -1.24
CA ALA A 164 13.88 18.94 -2.14
C ALA A 164 15.30 19.35 -2.54
N ASN A 165 16.26 19.25 -1.61
CA ASN A 165 17.67 19.56 -1.88
C ASN A 165 18.37 18.40 -2.59
N LEU A 166 18.07 17.14 -2.22
CA LEU A 166 18.69 15.97 -2.83
C LEU A 166 18.28 15.74 -4.29
N THR A 167 17.00 15.91 -4.60
CA THR A 167 16.44 15.52 -5.92
C THR A 167 16.15 16.71 -6.82
N HIS A 168 16.16 17.93 -6.28
CA HIS A 168 15.73 19.14 -6.96
C HIS A 168 14.34 19.02 -7.62
N GLY A 169 13.48 18.16 -7.07
CA GLY A 169 12.13 17.92 -7.60
C GLY A 169 12.07 17.03 -8.84
N LEU A 170 13.17 16.41 -9.25
CA LEU A 170 13.25 15.54 -10.44
C LEU A 170 12.85 14.08 -10.17
N GLY A 171 12.60 13.73 -8.91
CA GLY A 171 12.24 12.37 -8.52
C GLY A 171 13.42 11.46 -8.20
N ALA A 172 13.11 10.26 -7.70
CA ALA A 172 14.10 9.29 -7.22
C ALA A 172 14.70 8.37 -8.30
N GLY A 173 14.34 8.53 -9.58
CA GLY A 173 14.93 7.77 -10.69
C GLY A 173 14.84 6.25 -10.57
N ALA A 174 13.77 5.71 -9.98
CA ALA A 174 13.60 4.28 -9.68
C ALA A 174 14.70 3.67 -8.78
N ASN A 175 15.38 4.51 -7.99
CA ASN A 175 16.35 4.09 -6.98
C ASN A 175 15.74 4.23 -5.57
N PRO A 176 15.44 3.11 -4.86
CA PRO A 176 14.93 3.14 -3.50
C PRO A 176 15.80 3.94 -2.54
N GLU A 177 17.13 3.86 -2.68
CA GLU A 177 18.05 4.56 -1.79
C GLU A 177 17.88 6.09 -1.88
N ILE A 178 17.65 6.63 -3.07
CA ILE A 178 17.35 8.07 -3.24
C ILE A 178 16.01 8.41 -2.57
N GLY A 179 15.00 7.53 -2.70
CA GLY A 179 13.71 7.70 -2.01
C GLY A 179 13.86 7.72 -0.49
N ARG A 180 14.69 6.83 0.05
CA ARG A 180 14.98 6.74 1.49
C ARG A 180 15.73 7.97 2.00
N GLN A 181 16.80 8.38 1.32
CA GLN A 181 17.55 9.58 1.69
C GLN A 181 16.69 10.84 1.59
N ALA A 182 15.81 10.93 0.58
CA ALA A 182 14.87 12.03 0.46
C ALA A 182 13.86 12.09 1.62
N ALA A 183 13.39 10.94 2.10
CA ALA A 183 12.53 10.90 3.28
C ALA A 183 13.28 11.27 4.56
N LEU A 184 14.53 10.80 4.71
CA LEU A 184 15.38 11.16 5.85
C LEU A 184 15.71 12.66 5.88
N GLU A 185 16.00 13.27 4.73
CA GLU A 185 16.18 14.72 4.61
C GLU A 185 14.93 15.48 5.07
N SER A 186 13.74 14.96 4.74
CA SER A 186 12.45 15.56 5.08
C SER A 186 11.86 15.08 6.42
N THR A 187 12.66 14.49 7.32
CA THR A 187 12.15 13.88 8.57
C THR A 187 11.33 14.83 9.41
N GLU A 188 11.80 16.07 9.62
CA GLU A 188 11.07 17.08 10.42
C GLU A 188 9.71 17.40 9.79
N GLN A 189 9.67 17.59 8.48
CA GLN A 189 8.44 17.89 7.74
C GLN A 189 7.45 16.71 7.77
N ILE A 190 7.96 15.47 7.74
CA ILE A 190 7.14 14.26 7.88
C ILE A 190 6.57 14.20 9.30
N ALA A 191 7.39 14.44 10.32
CA ALA A 191 6.97 14.39 11.71
C ALA A 191 5.87 15.43 12.01
N ASP A 192 6.08 16.68 11.60
CA ASP A 192 5.09 17.76 11.74
C ASP A 192 3.77 17.42 11.06
N LEU A 193 3.84 16.76 9.90
CA LEU A 193 2.66 16.37 9.14
C LEU A 193 1.89 15.21 9.79
N LEU A 194 2.58 14.32 10.50
CA LEU A 194 2.01 13.14 11.15
C LEU A 194 1.55 13.43 12.59
N GLU A 195 2.03 14.50 13.21
CA GLU A 195 1.74 14.86 14.59
C GLU A 195 0.23 14.92 14.87
N GLY A 196 -0.19 14.34 16.01
CA GLY A 196 -1.59 14.31 16.43
C GLY A 196 -2.47 13.27 15.71
N SER A 197 -1.91 12.46 14.82
CA SER A 197 -2.65 11.35 14.18
C SER A 197 -2.83 10.18 15.15
N ASP A 198 -4.05 9.69 15.32
CA ASP A 198 -4.33 8.45 16.03
C ASP A 198 -3.99 7.23 15.16
N MET A 199 -4.14 7.36 13.84
CA MET A 199 -3.90 6.30 12.87
C MET A 199 -3.34 6.85 11.57
N VAL A 200 -2.34 6.16 11.01
CA VAL A 200 -1.69 6.54 9.75
C VAL A 200 -1.72 5.36 8.78
N PHE A 201 -2.37 5.56 7.64
CA PHE A 201 -2.30 4.64 6.51
C PHE A 201 -1.20 5.06 5.54
N VAL A 202 -0.15 4.26 5.39
CA VAL A 202 0.88 4.49 4.37
C VAL A 202 0.52 3.67 3.13
N THR A 203 0.33 4.33 1.98
CA THR A 203 -0.01 3.65 0.73
C THR A 203 0.95 4.00 -0.39
N GLY A 204 1.33 3.00 -1.18
CA GLY A 204 2.30 3.17 -2.26
C GLY A 204 2.48 1.93 -3.12
N GLY A 205 3.01 2.13 -4.32
CA GLY A 205 3.44 1.03 -5.19
C GLY A 205 4.93 0.76 -5.01
N LEU A 206 5.27 -0.42 -4.48
CA LEU A 206 6.65 -0.84 -4.30
C LEU A 206 7.29 -1.22 -5.64
N GLY A 207 8.62 -1.27 -5.65
CA GLY A 207 9.43 -1.55 -6.84
C GLY A 207 9.80 -0.30 -7.66
N GLY A 208 9.34 0.88 -7.24
CA GLY A 208 9.85 2.18 -7.70
C GLY A 208 10.98 2.71 -6.82
N GLY A 209 11.31 3.99 -6.96
CA GLY A 209 12.30 4.66 -6.10
C GLY A 209 11.68 5.26 -4.85
N THR A 210 10.78 6.22 -5.04
CA THR A 210 10.21 7.01 -3.93
C THR A 210 9.46 6.16 -2.92
N ALA A 211 8.42 5.43 -3.34
CA ALA A 211 7.59 4.66 -2.42
C ALA A 211 8.40 3.57 -1.69
N THR A 212 9.20 2.80 -2.43
CA THR A 212 10.01 1.70 -1.87
C THR A 212 10.96 2.17 -0.78
N GLY A 213 11.61 3.34 -0.95
CA GLY A 213 12.56 3.85 0.04
C GLY A 213 11.94 4.74 1.12
N ALA A 214 10.90 5.52 0.78
CA ALA A 214 10.33 6.50 1.70
C ALA A 214 9.22 5.91 2.59
N ALA A 215 8.47 4.91 2.12
CA ALA A 215 7.37 4.34 2.90
C ALA A 215 7.82 3.74 4.24
N PRO A 216 8.94 2.98 4.33
CA PRO A 216 9.43 2.48 5.61
C PRO A 216 9.81 3.61 6.59
N VAL A 217 10.41 4.68 6.08
CA VAL A 217 10.79 5.85 6.91
C VAL A 217 9.55 6.54 7.47
N ILE A 218 8.55 6.78 6.63
CA ILE A 218 7.28 7.40 7.05
C ILE A 218 6.54 6.52 8.07
N ALA A 219 6.49 5.21 7.84
CA ALA A 219 5.85 4.27 8.75
C ALA A 219 6.53 4.24 10.13
N ARG A 220 7.86 4.23 10.16
CA ARG A 220 8.64 4.29 11.40
C ARG A 220 8.38 5.58 12.17
N LEU A 221 8.37 6.73 11.48
CA LEU A 221 8.08 8.02 12.12
C LEU A 221 6.66 8.06 12.69
N ALA A 222 5.67 7.51 11.97
CA ALA A 222 4.31 7.39 12.49
C ALA A 222 4.25 6.52 13.77
N ASN A 223 4.96 5.39 13.80
CA ASN A 223 5.08 4.52 14.97
C ASN A 223 5.77 5.23 16.15
N GLU A 224 6.86 5.96 15.89
CA GLU A 224 7.59 6.72 16.91
C GLU A 224 6.74 7.85 17.52
N LEU A 225 5.84 8.44 16.73
CA LEU A 225 4.86 9.43 17.18
C LEU A 225 3.64 8.83 17.88
N GLY A 226 3.55 7.50 17.97
CA GLY A 226 2.50 6.78 18.71
C GLY A 226 1.21 6.55 17.92
N ALA A 227 1.20 6.77 16.60
CA ALA A 227 0.05 6.48 15.76
C ALA A 227 -0.05 4.97 15.47
N LEU A 228 -1.28 4.46 15.33
CA LEU A 228 -1.49 3.13 14.76
C LEU A 228 -1.14 3.17 13.27
N THR A 229 -0.03 2.55 12.89
CA THR A 229 0.44 2.57 11.50
C THR A 229 -0.01 1.32 10.75
N VAL A 230 -0.63 1.51 9.58
CA VAL A 230 -1.00 0.42 8.67
C VAL A 230 -0.46 0.74 7.29
N ALA A 231 0.33 -0.17 6.74
CA ALA A 231 0.79 -0.05 5.36
C ALA A 231 -0.12 -0.83 4.40
N VAL A 232 -0.57 -0.17 3.34
CA VAL A 232 -1.34 -0.80 2.24
C VAL A 232 -0.59 -0.56 0.93
N VAL A 233 0.22 -1.54 0.55
CA VAL A 233 1.16 -1.44 -0.57
C VAL A 233 0.86 -2.45 -1.68
N THR A 234 1.26 -2.12 -2.90
CA THR A 234 1.17 -3.05 -4.05
C THR A 234 2.55 -3.46 -4.51
N GLN A 235 2.72 -4.74 -4.84
CA GLN A 235 3.89 -5.24 -5.55
C GLN A 235 3.74 -5.01 -7.07
N PRO A 236 4.86 -4.88 -7.81
CA PRO A 236 4.82 -4.67 -9.25
C PRO A 236 4.29 -5.91 -9.98
N PHE A 237 3.75 -5.72 -11.18
CA PHE A 237 3.34 -6.84 -12.03
C PHE A 237 4.56 -7.61 -12.54
N ARG A 238 4.38 -8.90 -12.85
CA ARG A 238 5.46 -9.75 -13.41
C ARG A 238 6.10 -9.17 -14.68
N PHE A 239 5.33 -8.46 -15.51
CA PHE A 239 5.83 -7.86 -16.75
C PHE A 239 6.66 -6.59 -16.54
N GLU A 240 6.67 -5.99 -15.34
CA GLU A 240 7.45 -4.78 -15.07
C GLU A 240 8.95 -5.06 -14.82
N GLY A 241 9.31 -6.34 -14.77
CA GLY A 241 10.70 -6.80 -14.72
C GLY A 241 11.17 -7.22 -13.33
N GLN A 242 12.15 -8.13 -13.31
CA GLN A 242 12.68 -8.73 -12.09
C GLN A 242 13.30 -7.70 -11.13
N ARG A 243 13.95 -6.66 -11.66
CA ARG A 243 14.55 -5.60 -10.84
C ARG A 243 13.50 -4.90 -9.96
N ARG A 244 12.32 -4.57 -10.50
CA ARG A 244 11.26 -3.93 -9.71
C ARG A 244 10.73 -4.87 -8.64
N MET A 245 10.54 -6.16 -8.95
CA MET A 245 10.14 -7.16 -7.96
C MET A 245 11.15 -7.30 -6.82
N GLN A 246 12.45 -7.33 -7.13
CA GLN A 246 13.50 -7.41 -6.10
C GLN A 246 13.50 -6.18 -5.19
N GLN A 247 13.42 -4.98 -5.78
CA GLN A 247 13.29 -3.73 -5.03
C GLN A 247 12.04 -3.74 -4.16
N ALA A 248 10.92 -4.24 -4.69
CA ALA A 248 9.67 -4.31 -3.94
C ALA A 248 9.76 -5.26 -2.75
N ASN A 249 10.36 -6.43 -2.90
CA ASN A 249 10.54 -7.38 -1.81
C ASN A 249 11.44 -6.81 -0.71
N GLN A 250 12.52 -6.11 -1.09
CA GLN A 250 13.38 -5.43 -0.12
C GLN A 250 12.62 -4.33 0.63
N GLY A 251 11.91 -3.46 -0.09
CA GLY A 251 11.11 -2.41 0.53
C GLY A 251 9.98 -2.94 1.41
N LEU A 252 9.40 -4.10 1.06
CA LEU A 252 8.40 -4.77 1.88
C LEU A 252 9.02 -5.27 3.20
N GLN A 253 10.20 -5.90 3.14
CA GLN A 253 10.91 -6.33 4.35
C GLN A 253 11.23 -5.14 5.27
N GLU A 254 11.75 -4.05 4.71
CA GLU A 254 12.05 -2.83 5.49
C GLU A 254 10.79 -2.22 6.12
N LEU A 255 9.63 -2.37 5.48
CA LEU A 255 8.35 -1.86 5.95
C LEU A 255 7.72 -2.75 7.03
N GLU A 256 7.95 -4.07 6.99
CA GLU A 256 7.56 -4.99 8.06
C GLU A 256 8.36 -4.75 9.35
N ASP A 257 9.61 -4.30 9.20
CA ASP A 257 10.52 -3.99 10.32
C ASP A 257 10.34 -2.55 10.88
N ALA A 258 9.48 -1.73 10.26
CA ALA A 258 9.25 -0.32 10.61
C ALA A 258 8.18 -0.14 11.69
#